data_AF-A0A645HWJ7-F1
#
_entry.id   AF-A0A645HWJ7-F1
#
_cell.length_a   1.000
_cell.length_b   1.000
_cell.length_c   1.000
_cell.angle_alpha   90.00
_cell.angle_beta   90.00
_cell.angle_gamma   90.00
#
_symmetry.space_group_name_H-M   'P 1'
#
loop_
_entity.id
_entity.type
_entity.pdbx_description
1 polymer ?
#
loop_
_entity_poly.entity_id
_entity_poly.type
_entity_poly.pdbx_seq_one_letter_code
_entity_poly.pdbx_strand_id
1 'polypeptide(L)'
;MISTFNNPELELYFIHASDKKQVWDEIVLSGIKTYFSNHYPNIKTNYGVIESTDSPEKISEFVESMKVDILAFNTRRKNMFARIFNPGLAYKMIYHSDIPLFVTHV
;
A
#
# COMPACT_ATOMS: atom_id res chain seq x y z
N MET A 1 -16.23 -5.17 -16.41
CA MET A 1 -14.80 -4.76 -16.45
C MET A 1 -14.68 -3.46 -15.67
N ILE A 2 -13.75 -3.35 -14.73
CA ILE A 2 -13.57 -2.14 -13.91
C ILE A 2 -12.96 -1.07 -14.83
N SER A 3 -13.75 -0.07 -15.23
CA SER A 3 -13.36 0.93 -16.24
C SER A 3 -12.08 1.70 -15.90
N THR A 4 -11.78 1.87 -14.60
CA THR A 4 -10.57 2.53 -14.09
C THR A 4 -9.28 1.87 -14.59
N PHE A 5 -9.29 0.55 -14.81
CA PHE A 5 -8.12 -0.21 -15.25
C PHE A 5 -7.78 -0.06 -16.74
N ASN A 6 -8.57 0.69 -17.49
CA ASN A 6 -8.26 1.06 -18.87
C ASN A 6 -7.54 2.42 -18.97
N ASN A 7 -7.25 3.09 -17.85
CA ASN A 7 -6.53 4.36 -17.86
C ASN A 7 -5.00 4.11 -17.95
N PRO A 8 -4.32 4.54 -19.02
CA PRO A 8 -2.87 4.36 -19.17
C PRO A 8 -2.03 5.23 -18.23
N GLU A 9 -2.62 6.27 -17.62
CA GLU A 9 -1.96 7.09 -16.61
C GLU A 9 -2.02 6.46 -15.22
N LEU A 10 -2.80 5.40 -15.03
CA LEU A 10 -2.88 4.69 -13.76
C LEU A 10 -1.59 3.87 -13.53
N GLU A 11 -0.95 4.16 -12.41
CA GLU A 11 0.20 3.39 -11.91
C GLU A 11 -0.14 2.79 -10.54
N LEU A 12 0.15 1.50 -10.35
CA LEU A 12 -0.09 0.78 -9.11
C LEU A 12 1.22 0.39 -8.43
N TYR A 13 1.34 0.74 -7.15
CA TYR A 13 2.44 0.32 -6.28
C TYR A 13 1.94 -0.66 -5.21
N PHE A 14 2.43 -1.90 -5.27
CA PHE A 14 2.19 -2.89 -4.23
C PHE A 14 3.28 -2.77 -3.15
N ILE A 15 2.91 -2.36 -1.95
CA ILE A 15 3.86 -2.14 -0.86
C ILE A 15 3.71 -3.20 0.23
N HIS A 16 4.84 -3.67 0.75
CA HIS A 16 4.88 -4.46 1.98
C HIS A 16 5.77 -3.77 3.01
N ALA A 17 5.19 -3.45 4.16
CA ALA A 17 5.86 -2.85 5.31
C ALA A 17 6.33 -3.99 6.24
N SER A 18 7.64 -4.13 6.44
CA SER A 18 8.23 -5.21 7.24
C SER A 18 9.48 -4.74 7.98
N ASP A 19 9.62 -5.16 9.25
CA ASP A 19 10.81 -4.86 10.07
C ASP A 19 12.01 -5.76 9.72
N LYS A 20 11.78 -6.81 8.92
CA LYS A 20 12.82 -7.74 8.48
C LYS A 20 12.63 -8.03 7.00
N LYS A 21 13.65 -7.77 6.21
CA LYS A 21 13.66 -8.15 4.81
C LYS A 21 13.64 -9.68 4.68
N GLN A 22 12.58 -10.24 4.09
CA GLN A 22 12.49 -11.66 3.77
C GLN A 22 12.42 -11.86 2.27
N VAL A 23 13.10 -12.90 1.77
CA VAL A 23 13.07 -13.29 0.35
C VAL A 23 11.62 -13.58 -0.10
N TRP A 24 10.79 -14.12 0.79
CA TRP A 24 9.39 -14.39 0.53
C TRP A 24 8.57 -13.15 0.21
N ASP A 25 8.87 -12.00 0.82
CA ASP A 25 8.14 -10.75 0.57
C ASP A 25 8.35 -10.29 -0.87
N GLU A 26 9.59 -10.37 -1.37
CA GLU A 26 9.92 -10.05 -2.76
C GLU A 26 9.29 -11.04 -3.75
N ILE A 27 9.29 -12.34 -3.42
CA ILE A 27 8.64 -13.37 -4.26
C ILE A 27 7.14 -13.11 -4.38
N VAL A 28 6.45 -12.82 -3.26
CA VAL A 28 5.00 -12.55 -3.29
C VAL A 28 4.69 -11.28 -4.07
N LEU A 29 5.42 -10.19 -3.81
CA LEU A 29 5.21 -8.91 -4.48
C LEU A 29 5.49 -8.99 -5.99
N SER A 30 6.55 -9.70 -6.40
CA SER A 30 6.84 -9.93 -7.82
C SER A 30 5.77 -10.79 -8.51
N GLY A 31 5.20 -11.77 -7.80
CA GLY A 31 4.06 -12.55 -8.28
C GLY A 31 2.81 -11.68 -8.51
N ILE A 32 2.48 -10.79 -7.56
CA ILE A 32 1.36 -9.86 -7.69
C ILE A 32 1.58 -8.91 -8.87
N LYS A 33 2.78 -8.31 -8.99
CA LYS A 33 3.15 -7.46 -10.12
C LYS A 33 2.93 -8.19 -11.45
N THR A 34 3.45 -9.41 -11.57
CA THR A 34 3.34 -10.24 -12.79
C THR A 34 1.89 -10.55 -13.14
N TYR A 35 1.07 -10.91 -12.14
CA TYR A 35 -0.36 -11.15 -12.35
C TYR A 35 -1.05 -9.92 -12.96
N PHE A 36 -0.84 -8.73 -12.38
CA PHE A 36 -1.47 -7.50 -12.88
C PHE A 36 -0.94 -7.09 -14.25
N SER A 37 0.37 -7.17 -14.51
CA SER A 37 0.92 -6.84 -15.83
C SER A 37 0.37 -7.75 -16.94
N ASN A 38 0.10 -9.01 -16.63
CA ASN A 38 -0.47 -9.96 -17.60
C ASN A 38 -1.96 -9.73 -17.86
N HIS A 39 -2.74 -9.37 -16.84
CA HIS A 39 -4.19 -9.20 -16.97
C HIS A 39 -4.60 -7.77 -17.39
N TYR A 40 -3.77 -6.78 -17.07
CA TYR A 40 -4.00 -5.36 -17.31
C TYR A 40 -2.74 -4.72 -17.91
N PRO A 41 -2.37 -5.07 -19.15
CA PRO A 41 -1.09 -4.67 -19.77
C PRO A 41 -0.91 -3.16 -19.96
N ASN A 42 -2.02 -2.40 -19.91
CA ASN A 42 -2.01 -0.95 -20.04
C ASN A 42 -1.74 -0.23 -18.71
N ILE A 43 -1.70 -0.94 -17.58
CA ILE A 43 -1.43 -0.36 -16.27
C ILE A 43 0.03 -0.59 -15.92
N LYS A 44 0.72 0.48 -15.52
CA LYS A 44 2.07 0.36 -14.98
C LYS A 44 2.00 -0.19 -13.56
N THR A 45 2.71 -1.28 -13.28
CA THR A 45 2.73 -1.89 -11.95
C THR A 45 4.14 -2.04 -11.40
N ASN A 46 4.27 -1.74 -10.12
CA ASN A 46 5.52 -1.81 -9.38
C ASN A 46 5.27 -2.40 -7.99
N TYR A 47 6.35 -2.73 -7.30
CA TYR A 47 6.28 -3.09 -5.90
C TYR A 47 7.42 -2.44 -5.12
N GLY A 48 7.26 -2.37 -3.80
CA GLY A 48 8.29 -1.91 -2.88
C GLY A 48 8.18 -2.59 -1.53
N VAL A 49 9.33 -2.73 -0.86
CA VAL A 49 9.40 -3.14 0.55
C VAL A 49 9.80 -1.92 1.36
N ILE A 50 9.06 -1.63 2.43
CA ILE A 50 9.32 -0.53 3.34
C ILE A 50 9.82 -1.14 4.64
N GLU A 51 11.02 -0.73 5.08
CA GLU A 51 11.72 -1.30 6.22
C GLU A 51 11.19 -0.81 7.58
N SER A 52 9.86 -0.87 7.75
CA SER A 52 9.18 -0.66 9.03
C SER A 52 7.72 -1.09 8.91
N THR A 53 7.23 -1.90 9.86
CA THR A 53 5.81 -2.30 9.89
C THR A 53 4.86 -1.20 10.37
N ASP A 54 5.37 -0.18 11.06
CA ASP A 54 4.54 0.71 11.87
C ASP A 54 5.03 2.17 11.96
N SER A 55 5.95 2.58 11.07
CA SER A 55 6.42 3.97 10.94
C SER A 55 5.64 4.72 9.84
N PRO A 56 4.79 5.68 10.21
CA PRO A 56 4.16 6.59 9.25
C PRO A 56 5.17 7.38 8.43
N GLU A 57 6.31 7.75 9.03
CA GLU A 57 7.35 8.55 8.38
C GLU A 57 7.94 7.80 7.18
N LYS A 58 8.25 6.52 7.35
CA LYS A 58 8.75 5.67 6.26
C LYS A 58 7.75 5.49 5.13
N ILE A 59 6.45 5.48 5.45
CA ILE A 59 5.39 5.47 4.43
C ILE A 59 5.32 6.81 3.72
N SER A 60 5.39 7.93 4.44
CA SER A 60 5.40 9.28 3.85
C SER A 60 6.63 9.49 2.94
N GLU A 61 7.82 9.06 3.36
CA GLU A 61 9.03 9.06 2.51
C GLU A 61 8.82 8.27 1.20
N PHE A 62 8.19 7.10 1.29
CA PHE A 62 7.87 6.31 0.09
C PHE A 62 6.85 7.03 -0.81
N VAL A 63 5.78 7.58 -0.21
CA VAL A 63 4.74 8.31 -0.93
C VAL A 63 5.33 9.51 -1.68
N GLU A 64 6.17 10.30 -1.03
CA GLU A 64 6.82 11.47 -1.63
C GLU A 64 7.81 11.07 -2.74
N SER A 65 8.68 10.09 -2.47
CA SER A 65 9.71 9.66 -3.44
C SER A 65 9.11 9.04 -4.70
N MET A 66 8.02 8.29 -4.56
CA MET A 66 7.34 7.62 -5.67
C MET A 66 6.18 8.46 -6.24
N LYS A 67 5.92 9.66 -5.69
CA LYS A 67 4.83 10.57 -6.08
C LYS A 67 3.47 9.87 -6.10
N VAL A 68 3.17 9.14 -5.03
CA VAL A 68 1.90 8.44 -4.88
C VAL A 68 0.78 9.45 -4.61
N ASP A 69 -0.27 9.44 -5.42
CA ASP A 69 -1.41 10.35 -5.26
C ASP A 69 -2.47 9.86 -4.26
N ILE A 70 -2.59 8.54 -4.09
CA ILE A 70 -3.60 7.91 -3.21
C ILE A 70 -2.97 6.70 -2.50
N LEU A 71 -3.15 6.62 -1.19
CA LEU A 71 -2.68 5.49 -0.40
C LEU A 71 -3.84 4.60 0.03
N ALA A 72 -3.81 3.33 -0.37
CA ALA A 72 -4.85 2.35 -0.07
C ALA A 72 -4.41 1.37 1.03
N PHE A 73 -5.22 1.23 2.07
CA PHE A 73 -5.00 0.29 3.17
C PHE A 73 -6.09 -0.78 3.23
N ASN A 74 -5.67 -2.04 3.26
CA ASN A 74 -6.54 -3.14 3.69
C ASN A 74 -6.40 -3.29 5.21
N THR A 75 -7.40 -2.86 5.97
CA THR A 75 -7.38 -2.97 7.43
C THR A 75 -8.20 -4.15 7.90
N ARG A 76 -7.60 -5.00 8.73
CA ARG A 76 -8.33 -6.06 9.44
C ARG A 76 -9.15 -5.43 10.56
N ARG A 77 -10.42 -5.86 10.74
CA ARG A 77 -11.25 -5.38 11.87
C ARG A 77 -10.55 -5.62 13.22
N LYS A 78 -10.33 -4.53 13.97
CA LYS A 78 -9.92 -4.55 15.39
C LYS A 78 -11.09 -4.09 16.27
N ASN A 79 -11.18 -4.62 17.49
CA ASN A 79 -12.16 -4.15 18.48
C ASN A 79 -11.96 -2.65 18.78
N MET A 80 -13.04 -1.95 19.13
CA MET A 80 -13.02 -0.49 19.35
C MET A 80 -11.93 -0.03 20.34
N PHE A 81 -11.75 -0.73 21.47
CA PHE A 81 -10.70 -0.42 22.44
C PHE A 81 -9.30 -0.60 21.85
N ALA A 82 -9.06 -1.66 21.09
CA ALA A 82 -7.77 -1.91 20.46
C ALA A 82 -7.40 -0.82 19.44
N ARG A 83 -8.38 -0.16 18.80
CA ARG A 83 -8.14 0.96 17.88
C ARG A 83 -7.66 2.23 18.61
N ILE A 84 -8.11 2.44 19.84
CA ILE A 84 -7.71 3.60 20.66
C ILE A 84 -6.31 3.36 21.27
N PHE A 85 -6.05 2.14 21.78
CA PHE A 85 -4.81 1.83 22.49
C PHE A 85 -3.67 1.31 21.59
N ASN A 86 -3.98 0.76 20.40
CA ASN A 86 -2.99 0.29 19.43
C ASN A 86 -3.49 0.57 17.99
N PRO A 87 -3.51 1.85 17.58
CA PRO A 87 -3.92 2.25 16.25
C PRO A 87 -3.00 1.60 15.21
N GLY A 88 -3.58 0.92 14.23
CA GLY A 88 -2.79 0.39 13.10
C GLY A 88 -2.25 1.51 12.22
N LEU A 89 -1.27 1.18 11.38
CA LEU A 89 -0.60 2.11 10.46
C LEU A 89 -1.56 3.05 9.70
N ALA A 90 -2.67 2.53 9.16
CA ALA A 90 -3.68 3.33 8.47
C ALA A 90 -4.25 4.48 9.32
N TYR A 91 -4.47 4.25 10.62
CA TYR A 91 -4.96 5.29 11.53
C TYR A 91 -3.86 6.30 11.86
N LYS A 92 -2.60 5.87 11.97
CA LYS A 92 -1.48 6.79 12.16
C LYS A 92 -1.27 7.69 10.94
N MET A 93 -1.47 7.17 9.73
CA MET A 93 -1.38 7.95 8.49
C MET A 93 -2.42 9.07 8.39
N ILE A 94 -3.58 8.96 9.05
CA ILE A 94 -4.58 10.05 9.06
C ILE A 94 -3.98 11.36 9.59
N TYR A 95 -2.99 11.29 10.47
CA TYR A 95 -2.33 12.45 11.07
C TYR A 95 -1.02 12.85 10.38
N HIS A 96 -0.53 12.06 9.42
CA HIS A 96 0.81 12.22 8.82
C HIS A 96 0.79 12.32 7.29
N SER A 97 -0.36 12.08 6.66
CA SER A 97 -0.49 12.04 5.21
C SER A 97 -1.21 13.27 4.69
N ASP A 98 -0.60 13.93 3.70
CA ASP A 98 -1.22 15.02 2.94
C ASP A 98 -1.98 14.51 1.70
N ILE A 99 -2.03 13.19 1.50
CA ILE A 99 -2.73 12.56 0.37
C ILE A 99 -3.99 11.80 0.82
N PRO A 100 -5.00 11.66 -0.06
CA PRO A 100 -6.18 10.86 0.23
C PRO A 100 -5.85 9.42 0.65
N LEU A 101 -6.47 8.97 1.74
CA LEU A 101 -6.39 7.60 2.23
C LEU A 101 -7.65 6.82 1.84
N PHE A 102 -7.47 5.70 1.12
CA PHE A 102 -8.53 4.75 0.84
C PHE A 102 -8.43 3.56 1.80
N VAL A 103 -9.22 3.55 2.86
CA VAL A 103 -9.17 2.51 3.90
C VAL A 103 -10.34 1.56 3.76
N THR A 104 -10.07 0.29 3.48
CA THR A 104 -11.08 -0.76 3.43
C THR A 104 -11.09 -1.58 4.72
N HIS A 105 -12.26 -2.13 5.07
CA HIS A 105 -12.40 -3.13 6.11
C HIS A 105 -12.60 -4.49 5.46
N VAL A 106 -11.61 -5.37 5.62
CA VAL A 106 -11.66 -6.77 5.18
C VAL A 106 -11.86 -7.68 6.39
#